data_AF-A0A1I3LK05-F1
#
_entry.id   AF-A0A1I3LK05-F1
#
_cell.length_a   1.000
_cell.length_b   1.000
_cell.length_c   1.000
_cell.angle_alpha   90.00
_cell.angle_beta   90.00
_cell.angle_gamma   90.00
#
_symmetry.space_group_name_H-M   'P 1'
#
loop_
_entity.id
_entity.type
_entity.pdbx_description
1 polymer ?
#
loop_
_entity_poly.entity_id
_entity_poly.type
_entity_poly.pdbx_seq_one_letter_code
_entity_poly.pdbx_strand_id
1 'polypeptide(L)'
;MRNQKLDPLALKVTLEREQTELFGRLQSEFWQGLFCDILKKHTYQNDFYFVEHNLTTEKVVGSLKGVLNDICHTYGLDCEVTSHPYRTELKLKIDYYDYQNKKSTMDELSIIVCQKDITMRILPHNPLLKLFWLEEYVLVENIIKEMCQQLFENQKEKFLELREKYKEISASAEGLTAKTIEIAQNTIRTLYEASGEKHRNLVQRKLYSSLLYKGRMIRIFHRDFLKDPGILARELKG
;
A
#
# COMPACT_ATOMS: atom_id res chain seq x y z
N MET A 1 -12.16 12.33 38.40
CA MET A 1 -11.62 12.30 37.02
C MET A 1 -12.70 12.81 36.09
N ARG A 2 -12.47 13.91 35.35
CA ARG A 2 -13.46 14.46 34.43
C ARG A 2 -13.57 13.53 33.21
N ASN A 3 -14.74 12.93 33.02
CA ASN A 3 -15.13 12.31 31.75
C ASN A 3 -15.20 13.42 30.69
N GLN A 4 -14.07 13.73 30.05
CA GLN A 4 -14.10 14.45 28.79
C GLN A 4 -14.79 13.52 27.79
N LYS A 5 -16.08 13.78 27.54
CA LYS A 5 -16.77 13.22 26.38
C LYS A 5 -15.90 13.55 25.17
N LEU A 6 -15.27 12.53 24.59
CA LEU A 6 -14.59 12.69 23.31
C LEU A 6 -15.63 13.16 22.31
N ASP A 7 -15.37 14.31 21.70
CA ASP A 7 -16.15 14.82 20.59
C ASP A 7 -16.21 13.76 19.49
N PRO A 8 -17.42 13.33 19.04
CA PRO A 8 -17.58 12.37 17.96
C PRO A 8 -16.79 12.73 16.70
N LEU A 9 -16.64 14.03 16.40
CA LEU A 9 -15.86 14.49 15.27
C LEU A 9 -14.36 14.24 15.48
N ALA A 10 -13.84 14.58 16.66
CA ALA A 10 -12.44 14.33 17.01
C ALA A 10 -12.11 12.82 17.00
N LEU A 11 -13.05 11.97 17.43
CA LEU A 11 -12.88 10.52 17.34
C LEU A 11 -12.82 10.06 15.89
N LYS A 12 -13.75 10.50 15.03
CA LYS A 12 -13.76 10.15 13.61
C LYS A 12 -12.44 10.47 12.92
N VAL A 13 -11.95 11.70 13.09
CA VAL A 13 -10.66 12.15 12.54
C VAL A 13 -9.50 11.28 13.04
N THR A 14 -9.53 10.90 14.32
CA THR A 14 -8.48 10.03 14.89
C THR A 14 -8.51 8.64 14.26
N LEU A 15 -9.69 8.05 14.07
CA LEU A 15 -9.83 6.73 13.44
C LEU A 15 -9.40 6.77 11.97
N GLU A 16 -9.79 7.79 11.22
CA GLU A 16 -9.38 7.98 9.81
C GLU A 16 -7.85 8.10 9.67
N ARG A 17 -7.21 8.83 10.59
CA ARG A 17 -5.74 8.94 10.62
C ARG A 17 -5.08 7.60 10.90
N GLU A 18 -5.58 6.85 11.87
CA GLU A 18 -5.04 5.52 12.19
C GLU A 18 -5.26 4.51 11.04
N GLN A 19 -6.39 4.57 10.33
CA GLN A 19 -6.60 3.78 9.10
C GLN A 19 -5.60 4.14 8.01
N THR A 20 -5.40 5.45 7.77
CA THR A 20 -4.44 5.95 6.77
C THR A 20 -3.01 5.48 7.07
N GLU A 21 -2.61 5.50 8.34
CA GLU A 21 -1.30 4.98 8.77
C GLU A 21 -1.14 3.48 8.46
N LEU A 22 -2.18 2.68 8.72
CA LEU A 22 -2.15 1.24 8.46
C LEU A 22 -2.11 0.93 6.96
N PHE A 23 -2.90 1.64 6.15
CA PHE A 23 -2.84 1.52 4.69
C PHE A 23 -1.44 1.84 4.16
N GLY A 24 -0.86 2.96 4.61
CA GLY A 24 0.48 3.37 4.20
C GLY A 24 1.56 2.33 4.53
N ARG A 25 1.50 1.69 5.71
CA ARG A 25 2.44 0.63 6.09
C ARG A 25 2.28 -0.63 5.22
N LEU A 26 1.05 -1.11 5.03
CA LEU A 26 0.78 -2.30 4.21
C LEU A 26 1.19 -2.10 2.76
N GLN A 27 0.82 -0.96 2.17
CA GLN A 27 1.25 -0.56 0.83
C GLN A 27 2.76 -0.52 0.75
N SER A 28 3.41 0.07 1.75
CA SER A 28 4.86 0.20 1.75
C SER A 28 5.57 -1.14 1.78
N GLU A 29 5.19 -2.03 2.68
CA GLU A 29 5.80 -3.36 2.79
C GLU A 29 5.63 -4.16 1.49
N PHE A 30 4.42 -4.13 0.90
CA PHE A 30 4.13 -4.85 -0.34
C PHE A 30 4.92 -4.28 -1.53
N TRP A 31 4.75 -3.00 -1.83
CA TRP A 31 5.36 -2.36 -2.99
C TRP A 31 6.87 -2.26 -2.87
N GLN A 32 7.40 -2.02 -1.66
CA GLN A 32 8.86 -1.95 -1.47
C GLN A 32 9.51 -3.31 -1.74
N GLY A 33 8.90 -4.41 -1.27
CA GLY A 33 9.38 -5.75 -1.58
C GLY A 33 9.43 -6.00 -3.08
N LEU A 34 8.27 -5.84 -3.75
CA LEU A 34 8.16 -6.06 -5.19
C LEU A 34 9.11 -5.16 -6.00
N PHE A 35 9.09 -3.85 -5.73
CA PHE A 35 9.85 -2.86 -6.48
C PHE A 35 11.36 -2.99 -6.26
N CYS A 36 11.81 -3.18 -5.01
CA CYS A 36 13.24 -3.39 -4.74
C CYS A 36 13.76 -4.69 -5.34
N ASP A 37 12.98 -5.76 -5.35
CA ASP A 37 13.40 -7.04 -5.92
C ASP A 37 13.54 -6.97 -7.44
N ILE A 38 12.65 -6.23 -8.12
CA ILE A 38 12.75 -6.00 -9.57
C ILE A 38 13.94 -5.09 -9.90
N LEU A 39 14.11 -3.98 -9.18
CA LEU A 39 15.24 -3.06 -9.40
C LEU A 39 16.62 -3.71 -9.21
N LYS A 40 16.73 -4.73 -8.34
CA LYS A 40 18.00 -5.47 -8.18
C LYS A 40 18.37 -6.29 -9.41
N LYS A 41 17.38 -6.78 -10.18
CA LYS A 41 17.62 -7.58 -11.38
C LYS A 41 18.01 -6.68 -12.55
N HIS A 42 17.30 -5.57 -12.67
CA HIS A 42 17.46 -4.59 -13.74
C HIS A 42 18.49 -3.53 -13.36
N THR A 43 19.75 -3.79 -13.71
CA THR A 43 20.84 -2.82 -13.60
C THR A 43 21.49 -2.61 -14.97
N TYR A 44 22.04 -1.42 -15.21
CA TYR A 44 22.81 -1.11 -16.43
C TYR A 44 24.03 -2.05 -16.62
N GLN A 45 24.47 -2.71 -15.55
CA GLN A 45 25.55 -3.70 -15.60
C GLN A 45 25.07 -5.09 -16.06
N ASN A 46 23.77 -5.39 -15.89
CA ASN A 46 23.19 -6.69 -16.25
C ASN A 46 22.53 -6.68 -17.64
N ASP A 47 22.14 -5.51 -18.14
CA ASP A 47 21.39 -5.36 -19.37
C ASP A 47 22.09 -4.35 -20.32
N PHE A 48 22.43 -4.79 -21.53
CA PHE A 48 22.97 -3.91 -22.59
C PHE A 48 21.82 -3.30 -23.39
N TYR A 49 21.79 -1.97 -23.47
CA TYR A 49 20.76 -1.23 -24.20
C TYR A 49 21.37 -0.40 -25.31
N PHE A 50 20.88 -0.59 -26.54
CA PHE A 50 21.18 0.32 -27.64
C PHE A 50 20.32 1.57 -27.50
N VAL A 51 20.96 2.69 -27.18
CA VAL A 51 20.30 4.00 -27.11
C VAL A 51 20.42 4.67 -28.47
N GLU A 52 19.31 5.21 -28.98
CA GLU A 52 19.33 5.95 -30.24
C GLU A 52 20.23 7.20 -30.14
N HIS A 53 20.99 7.47 -31.20
CA HIS A 53 21.93 8.60 -31.25
C HIS A 53 21.25 9.99 -31.20
N ASN A 54 19.94 10.06 -31.45
CA ASN A 54 19.10 11.27 -31.42
C ASN A 54 17.88 11.05 -30.52
N LEU A 55 18.13 10.75 -29.24
CA LEU A 55 17.08 10.57 -28.24
C LEU A 55 16.39 11.91 -27.95
N THR A 56 15.06 11.92 -27.96
CA THR A 56 14.25 13.09 -27.55
C THR A 56 13.23 12.67 -26.51
N THR A 57 12.80 13.63 -25.67
CA THR A 57 11.71 13.40 -24.70
C THR A 57 10.45 12.84 -25.39
N GLU A 58 10.11 13.32 -26.58
CA GLU A 58 8.95 12.84 -27.34
C GLU A 58 9.07 11.36 -27.74
N LYS A 59 10.26 10.92 -28.18
CA LYS A 59 10.51 9.52 -28.51
C LYS A 59 10.39 8.62 -27.28
N VAL A 60 10.99 9.04 -26.16
CA VAL A 60 10.90 8.30 -24.89
C VAL A 60 9.45 8.19 -24.43
N VAL A 61 8.69 9.30 -24.47
CA VAL A 61 7.25 9.30 -24.16
C VAL A 61 6.49 8.36 -25.10
N GLY A 62 6.78 8.39 -26.40
CA GLY A 62 6.17 7.50 -27.38
C GLY A 62 6.43 6.02 -27.08
N SER A 63 7.66 5.66 -26.74
CA SER A 63 8.06 4.30 -26.40
C SER A 63 7.36 3.80 -25.13
N LEU A 64 7.44 4.58 -24.05
CA LEU A 64 6.80 4.26 -22.77
C LEU A 64 5.28 4.17 -22.90
N LYS A 65 4.66 5.06 -23.69
CA LYS A 65 3.23 4.99 -23.99
C LYS A 65 2.85 3.71 -24.73
N GLY A 66 3.68 3.26 -25.68
CA GLY A 66 3.51 1.97 -26.35
C GLY A 66 3.48 0.81 -25.35
N VAL A 67 4.50 0.74 -24.49
CA VAL A 67 4.60 -0.30 -23.45
C VAL A 67 3.40 -0.26 -22.49
N LEU A 68 2.97 0.92 -22.05
CA LEU A 68 1.82 1.03 -21.16
C LEU A 68 0.51 0.64 -21.84
N ASN A 69 0.32 0.99 -23.11
CA ASN A 69 -0.86 0.57 -23.87
C ASN A 69 -0.91 -0.97 -24.01
N ASP A 70 0.22 -1.61 -24.27
CA ASP A 70 0.30 -3.08 -24.36
C ASP A 70 -0.05 -3.73 -23.02
N ILE A 71 0.46 -3.19 -21.91
CA ILE A 71 0.14 -3.62 -20.55
C ILE A 71 -1.35 -3.43 -20.25
N CYS A 72 -1.91 -2.27 -20.57
CA CYS A 72 -3.33 -1.97 -20.43
C CYS A 72 -4.20 -2.98 -21.18
N HIS A 73 -3.85 -3.28 -22.43
CA HIS A 73 -4.56 -4.27 -23.22
C HIS A 73 -4.43 -5.69 -22.63
N THR A 74 -3.24 -6.06 -22.16
CA THR A 74 -2.96 -7.41 -21.63
C THR A 74 -3.70 -7.68 -20.33
N TYR A 75 -3.72 -6.71 -19.40
CA TYR A 75 -4.25 -6.90 -18.05
C TYR A 75 -5.60 -6.21 -17.81
N GLY A 76 -6.15 -5.51 -18.80
CA GLY A 76 -7.40 -4.77 -18.68
C GLY A 76 -7.30 -3.58 -17.73
N LEU A 77 -6.21 -2.81 -17.84
CA LEU A 77 -5.93 -1.64 -16.99
C LEU A 77 -6.16 -0.33 -17.74
N ASP A 78 -6.25 0.76 -16.99
CA ASP A 78 -6.38 2.10 -17.55
C ASP A 78 -5.05 2.86 -17.47
N CYS A 79 -4.73 3.60 -18.53
CA CYS A 79 -3.61 4.54 -18.56
C CYS A 79 -4.12 5.96 -18.82
N GLU A 80 -3.69 6.91 -18.00
CA GLU A 80 -3.94 8.34 -18.18
C GLU A 80 -2.64 9.06 -18.56
N VAL A 81 -2.72 10.01 -19.49
CA VAL A 81 -1.55 10.79 -19.93
C VAL A 81 -1.82 12.27 -19.70
N THR A 82 -0.91 12.93 -18.99
CA THR A 82 -0.98 14.37 -18.74
C THR A 82 0.30 15.03 -19.27
N SER A 83 0.16 15.93 -20.25
CA SER A 83 1.28 16.66 -20.83
C SER A 83 1.35 18.09 -20.30
N HIS A 84 2.55 18.51 -19.90
CA HIS A 84 2.91 19.88 -19.55
C HIS A 84 4.13 20.33 -20.35
N PRO A 85 4.40 21.65 -20.49
CA PRO A 85 5.53 22.15 -21.28
C PRO A 85 6.91 21.59 -20.87
N TYR A 86 7.06 21.14 -19.63
CA TYR A 86 8.34 20.68 -19.07
C TYR A 86 8.38 19.18 -18.75
N ARG A 87 7.24 18.49 -18.81
CA ARG A 87 7.14 17.08 -18.45
C ARG A 87 5.90 16.43 -19.04
N THR A 88 6.00 15.15 -19.34
CA THR A 88 4.83 14.30 -19.60
C THR A 88 4.71 13.27 -18.49
N GLU A 89 3.52 13.12 -17.94
CA GLU A 89 3.22 12.13 -16.93
C GLU A 89 2.31 11.04 -17.51
N LEU A 90 2.73 9.79 -17.37
CA LEU A 90 2.00 8.59 -17.76
C LEU A 90 1.58 7.86 -16.48
N LYS A 91 0.28 7.63 -16.29
CA LYS A 91 -0.28 7.05 -15.07
C LYS A 91 -0.99 5.75 -15.38
N LEU A 92 -0.41 4.64 -14.95
CA LEU A 92 -1.05 3.34 -15.00
C LEU A 92 -1.86 3.14 -13.72
N LYS A 93 -3.18 3.00 -13.86
CA LYS A 93 -4.11 2.74 -12.77
C LYS A 93 -4.19 1.24 -12.55
N ILE A 94 -3.66 0.81 -11.41
CA ILE A 94 -3.67 -0.56 -10.94
C ILE A 94 -4.85 -0.66 -9.98
N ASP A 95 -5.98 -1.10 -10.52
CA ASP A 95 -7.20 -1.25 -9.73
C ASP A 95 -7.12 -2.44 -8.78
N TYR A 96 -7.50 -2.22 -7.53
CA TYR A 96 -8.01 -3.31 -6.70
C TYR A 96 -9.37 -3.70 -7.24
N TYR A 97 -9.43 -4.77 -8.03
CA TYR A 97 -10.69 -5.20 -8.63
C TYR A 97 -11.69 -5.61 -7.53
N ASP A 98 -12.64 -4.75 -7.16
CA ASP A 98 -13.79 -5.09 -6.32
C ASP A 98 -15.08 -5.25 -7.13
N TYR A 99 -15.32 -6.47 -7.61
CA TYR A 99 -16.52 -6.87 -8.35
C TYR A 99 -17.83 -6.47 -7.65
N GLN A 100 -17.86 -6.38 -6.32
CA GLN A 100 -19.10 -6.20 -5.57
C GLN A 100 -19.48 -4.73 -5.32
N ASN A 101 -18.52 -3.82 -5.16
CA ASN A 101 -18.82 -2.46 -4.67
C ASN A 101 -18.61 -1.33 -5.68
N LYS A 102 -18.10 -1.60 -6.90
CA LYS A 102 -17.80 -0.56 -7.93
C LYS A 102 -17.03 0.65 -7.39
N LYS A 103 -16.28 0.49 -6.30
CA LYS A 103 -15.41 1.52 -5.73
C LYS A 103 -13.98 0.99 -5.78
N SER A 104 -13.21 1.54 -6.70
CA SER A 104 -11.78 1.27 -6.80
C SER A 104 -11.03 2.17 -5.82
N THR A 105 -10.16 1.57 -5.01
CA THR A 105 -8.98 2.30 -4.53
C THR A 105 -7.94 2.06 -5.64
N MET A 106 -7.36 3.12 -6.20
CA MET A 106 -6.42 2.99 -7.32
C MET A 106 -5.01 3.10 -6.76
N ASP A 107 -4.22 2.03 -6.89
CA ASP A 107 -2.77 2.20 -6.82
C ASP A 107 -2.34 2.76 -8.17
N GLU A 108 -1.53 3.82 -8.17
CA GLU A 108 -1.12 4.50 -9.39
C GLU A 108 0.39 4.34 -9.56
N LEU A 109 0.82 3.65 -10.62
CA LEU A 109 2.20 3.74 -11.10
C LEU A 109 2.27 4.95 -12.04
N SER A 110 3.03 5.97 -11.63
CA SER A 110 3.23 7.17 -12.41
C SER A 110 4.68 7.23 -12.91
N ILE A 111 4.82 7.44 -14.21
CA ILE A 111 6.09 7.61 -14.92
C ILE A 111 6.12 9.03 -15.48
N ILE A 112 6.98 9.86 -14.91
CA ILE A 112 7.15 11.25 -15.29
C ILE A 112 8.41 11.35 -16.14
N VAL A 113 8.26 11.78 -17.38
CA VAL A 113 9.36 12.00 -18.32
C VAL A 113 9.61 13.51 -18.41
N CYS A 114 10.81 13.94 -18.03
CA CYS A 114 11.29 15.31 -18.18
C CYS A 114 12.32 15.40 -19.32
N GLN A 115 12.95 16.55 -19.49
CA GLN A 115 13.98 16.76 -20.52
C GLN A 115 15.25 15.93 -20.32
N LYS A 116 15.56 15.51 -19.08
CA LYS A 116 16.83 14.85 -18.74
C LYS A 116 16.68 13.54 -17.96
N ASP A 117 15.49 13.29 -17.43
CA ASP A 117 15.26 12.19 -16.51
C ASP A 117 13.87 11.58 -16.69
N ILE A 118 13.75 10.39 -16.13
CA ILE A 118 12.51 9.66 -15.96
C ILE A 118 12.36 9.37 -14.48
N THR A 119 11.23 9.76 -13.91
CA THR A 119 10.87 9.46 -12.52
C THR A 119 9.77 8.41 -12.51
N MET A 120 10.01 7.28 -11.84
CA MET A 120 8.96 6.32 -11.51
C MET A 120 8.51 6.51 -10.07
N ARG A 121 7.20 6.50 -9.85
CA ARG A 121 6.58 6.57 -8.52
C ARG A 121 5.37 5.67 -8.40
N ILE A 122 5.14 5.14 -7.21
CA ILE A 122 3.90 4.46 -6.85
C ILE A 122 3.13 5.40 -5.90
N LEU A 123 1.83 5.56 -6.10
CA LEU A 123 0.94 6.49 -5.39
C LEU A 123 -0.28 5.75 -4.84
N PRO A 124 -1.05 6.32 -3.89
CA PRO A 124 -0.94 7.69 -3.35
C PRO A 124 -0.26 7.84 -1.98
N HIS A 125 0.04 6.75 -1.26
CA HIS A 125 0.51 6.85 0.14
C HIS A 125 1.96 6.42 0.40
N ASN A 126 2.66 5.86 -0.59
CA ASN A 126 4.07 5.55 -0.45
C ASN A 126 4.87 6.03 -1.66
N PRO A 127 5.59 7.16 -1.58
CA PRO A 127 6.44 7.61 -2.67
C PRO A 127 7.70 6.74 -2.73
N LEU A 128 7.56 5.49 -3.20
CA LEU A 128 8.70 4.77 -3.75
C LEU A 128 9.09 5.47 -5.04
N LEU A 129 10.08 6.34 -4.93
CA LEU A 129 10.54 7.17 -6.02
C LEU A 129 11.88 6.64 -6.52
N LYS A 130 11.97 6.42 -7.83
CA LYS A 130 13.23 6.10 -8.49
C LYS A 130 13.44 7.02 -9.68
N LEU A 131 14.66 7.55 -9.77
CA LEU A 131 15.12 8.41 -10.85
C LEU A 131 16.01 7.60 -11.79
N PHE A 132 15.80 7.82 -13.07
CA PHE A 132 16.57 7.27 -14.18
C PHE A 132 16.96 8.40 -15.11
N TRP A 133 18.08 8.26 -15.81
CA TRP A 133 18.45 9.16 -16.88
C TRP A 133 17.52 8.92 -18.07
N LEU A 134 17.37 9.92 -18.94
CA LEU A 134 16.47 9.81 -20.10
C LEU A 134 16.88 8.64 -21.01
N GLU A 135 18.17 8.38 -21.13
CA GLU A 135 18.78 7.31 -21.90
C GLU A 135 18.48 5.90 -21.35
N GLU A 136 18.06 5.81 -20.08
CA GLU A 136 17.69 4.56 -19.43
C GLU A 136 16.22 4.18 -19.66
N TYR A 137 15.53 4.80 -20.62
CA TYR A 137 14.10 4.52 -20.85
C TYR A 137 13.80 3.03 -21.14
N VAL A 138 14.72 2.32 -21.81
CA VAL A 138 14.55 0.87 -22.06
C VAL A 138 14.61 0.06 -20.76
N LEU A 139 15.45 0.47 -19.81
CA LEU A 139 15.48 -0.12 -18.47
C LEU A 139 14.15 0.11 -17.75
N VAL A 140 13.61 1.33 -17.86
CA VAL A 140 12.29 1.68 -17.31
C VAL A 140 11.19 0.82 -17.91
N GLU A 141 11.16 0.63 -19.23
CA GLU A 141 10.20 -0.26 -19.90
C GLU A 141 10.23 -1.69 -19.34
N ASN A 142 11.43 -2.25 -19.17
CA ASN A 142 11.60 -3.60 -18.64
C ASN A 142 11.13 -3.71 -17.19
N ILE A 143 11.46 -2.73 -16.35
CA ILE A 143 10.98 -2.66 -14.96
C ILE A 143 9.45 -2.62 -14.93
N ILE A 144 8.80 -1.81 -15.76
CA ILE A 144 7.34 -1.70 -15.79
C ILE A 144 6.70 -3.05 -16.23
N LYS A 145 7.25 -3.68 -17.28
CA LYS A 145 6.79 -4.98 -17.79
C LYS A 145 6.93 -6.06 -16.73
N GLU A 146 8.11 -6.22 -16.13
CA GLU A 146 8.31 -7.23 -15.07
C GLU A 146 7.44 -6.93 -13.86
N MET A 147 7.27 -5.66 -13.46
CA MET A 147 6.42 -5.31 -12.33
C MET A 147 4.96 -5.70 -12.55
N CYS A 148 4.40 -5.40 -13.72
CA CYS A 148 3.03 -5.79 -14.03
C CYS A 148 2.90 -7.32 -14.15
N GLN A 149 3.87 -7.99 -14.80
CA GLN A 149 3.87 -9.45 -14.89
C GLN A 149 3.92 -10.11 -13.51
N GLN A 150 4.85 -9.69 -12.65
CA GLN A 150 4.97 -10.20 -11.29
C GLN A 150 3.69 -9.97 -10.51
N LEU A 151 3.05 -8.80 -10.65
CA LEU A 151 1.82 -8.47 -9.94
C LEU A 151 0.64 -9.36 -10.34
N PHE A 152 0.39 -9.52 -11.65
CA PHE A 152 -0.83 -10.15 -12.16
C PHE A 152 -0.69 -11.66 -12.40
N GLU A 153 0.52 -12.16 -12.62
CA GLU A 153 0.77 -13.59 -12.89
C GLU A 153 1.36 -14.30 -11.67
N ASN A 154 2.41 -13.75 -11.06
CA ASN A 154 3.19 -14.49 -10.05
C ASN A 154 2.78 -14.20 -8.60
N GLN A 155 2.28 -13.00 -8.32
CA GLN A 155 1.93 -12.54 -6.97
C GLN A 155 0.45 -12.25 -6.81
N LYS A 156 -0.39 -12.78 -7.70
CA LYS A 156 -1.84 -12.56 -7.70
C LYS A 156 -2.47 -12.87 -6.34
N GLU A 157 -2.06 -13.96 -5.68
CA GLU A 157 -2.56 -14.33 -4.35
C GLU A 157 -2.18 -13.30 -3.29
N LYS A 158 -0.91 -12.86 -3.24
CA LYS A 158 -0.46 -11.81 -2.31
C LYS A 158 -1.18 -10.48 -2.55
N PHE A 159 -1.47 -10.16 -3.81
CA PHE A 159 -2.24 -8.97 -4.17
C PHE A 159 -3.70 -9.08 -3.72
N LEU A 160 -4.31 -10.27 -3.81
CA LEU A 160 -5.65 -10.54 -3.26
C LEU A 160 -5.66 -10.47 -1.73
N GLU A 161 -4.64 -10.99 -1.04
CA GLU A 161 -4.49 -10.86 0.41
C GLU A 161 -4.39 -9.40 0.84
N LEU A 162 -3.63 -8.57 0.11
CA LEU A 162 -3.54 -7.13 0.36
C LEU A 162 -4.92 -6.45 0.28
N ARG A 163 -5.73 -6.84 -0.71
CA ARG A 163 -7.11 -6.35 -0.85
C ARG A 163 -7.99 -6.72 0.33
N GLU A 164 -7.93 -7.96 0.80
CA GLU A 164 -8.73 -8.39 1.95
C GLU A 164 -8.32 -7.64 3.23
N LYS A 165 -7.02 -7.41 3.43
CA LYS A 165 -6.52 -6.57 4.54
C LYS A 165 -7.03 -5.14 4.44
N TYR A 166 -7.16 -4.57 3.25
CA TYR A 166 -7.74 -3.23 3.12
C TYR A 166 -9.20 -3.18 3.51
N LYS A 167 -10.00 -4.16 3.06
CA LYS A 167 -11.41 -4.25 3.45
C LYS A 167 -11.55 -4.36 4.97
N GLU A 168 -10.71 -5.18 5.60
CA GLU A 168 -10.66 -5.33 7.06
C GLU A 168 -10.38 -3.97 7.74
N ILE A 169 -9.34 -3.24 7.31
CA ILE A 169 -9.00 -1.93 7.87
C ILE A 169 -10.11 -0.91 7.61
N SER A 170 -10.68 -0.85 6.42
CA SER A 170 -11.80 0.07 6.11
C SER A 170 -13.00 -0.17 7.02
N ALA A 171 -13.32 -1.44 7.28
CA ALA A 171 -14.43 -1.82 8.14
C ALA A 171 -14.11 -1.66 9.63
N SER A 172 -12.83 -1.63 10.03
CA SER A 172 -12.40 -1.67 11.44
C SER A 172 -12.87 -0.48 12.30
N ALA A 173 -13.17 0.67 11.69
CA ALA A 173 -13.68 1.84 12.40
C ALA A 173 -15.21 1.83 12.61
N GLU A 174 -15.94 0.99 11.87
CA GLU A 174 -17.40 0.99 11.87
C GLU A 174 -17.97 0.65 13.24
N GLY A 175 -18.91 1.47 13.72
CA GLY A 175 -19.60 1.24 14.99
C GLY A 175 -18.75 1.50 16.23
N LEU A 176 -17.50 1.95 16.09
CA LEU A 176 -16.68 2.32 17.24
C LEU A 176 -17.13 3.67 17.83
N THR A 177 -17.42 3.64 19.13
CA THR A 177 -17.67 4.82 19.97
C THR A 177 -16.57 4.94 21.01
N ALA A 178 -16.45 6.11 21.64
CA ALA A 178 -15.48 6.29 22.74
C ALA A 178 -15.64 5.24 23.85
N LYS A 179 -16.90 4.89 24.18
CA LYS A 179 -17.23 3.90 25.21
C LYS A 179 -16.84 2.48 24.78
N THR A 180 -17.15 2.08 23.55
CA THR A 180 -16.80 0.73 23.09
C THR A 180 -15.29 0.54 22.94
N ILE A 181 -14.58 1.60 22.53
CA ILE A 181 -13.11 1.60 22.50
C ILE A 181 -12.54 1.43 23.91
N GLU A 182 -13.05 2.18 24.89
CA GLU A 182 -12.62 2.05 26.28
C GLU A 182 -12.84 0.62 26.83
N ILE A 183 -14.01 0.05 26.56
CA ILE A 183 -14.33 -1.34 26.92
C ILE A 183 -13.34 -2.31 26.28
N ALA A 184 -13.10 -2.20 24.97
CA ALA A 184 -12.17 -3.07 24.25
C ALA A 184 -10.75 -2.95 24.83
N GLN A 185 -10.27 -1.72 25.04
CA GLN A 185 -8.93 -1.47 25.55
C GLN A 185 -8.73 -2.05 26.95
N ASN A 186 -9.67 -1.81 27.87
CA ASN A 186 -9.57 -2.32 29.25
C ASN A 186 -9.66 -3.85 29.28
N THR A 187 -10.51 -4.45 28.46
CA THR A 187 -10.68 -5.91 28.43
C THR A 187 -9.45 -6.59 27.82
N ILE A 188 -8.95 -6.11 26.68
CA ILE A 188 -7.73 -6.64 26.04
C ILE A 188 -6.55 -6.54 27.01
N ARG A 189 -6.43 -5.40 27.69
CA ARG A 189 -5.37 -5.18 28.69
C ARG A 189 -5.44 -6.22 29.81
N THR A 190 -6.61 -6.40 30.42
CA THR A 190 -6.80 -7.36 31.52
C THR A 190 -6.48 -8.79 31.08
N LEU A 191 -6.94 -9.19 29.89
CA LEU A 191 -6.69 -10.52 29.34
C LEU A 191 -5.21 -10.75 28.99
N TYR A 192 -4.54 -9.73 28.46
CA TYR A 192 -3.11 -9.80 28.16
C TYR A 192 -2.27 -9.86 29.44
N GLU A 193 -2.62 -9.11 30.48
CA GLU A 193 -1.97 -9.18 31.80
C GLU A 193 -2.10 -10.55 32.44
N ALA A 194 -3.29 -11.17 32.33
CA ALA A 194 -3.52 -12.53 32.80
C ALA A 194 -2.66 -13.59 32.09
N SER A 195 -2.08 -13.28 30.92
CA SER A 195 -1.19 -14.19 30.18
C SER A 195 0.24 -14.25 30.75
N GLY A 196 0.58 -13.40 31.73
CA GLY A 196 1.91 -13.36 32.36
C GLY A 196 2.95 -12.49 31.65
N GLU A 197 2.56 -11.80 30.58
CA GLU A 197 3.42 -10.86 29.85
C GLU A 197 3.47 -9.46 30.51
N LYS A 198 4.57 -8.73 30.32
CA LYS A 198 4.75 -7.38 30.89
C LYS A 198 4.02 -6.31 30.05
N HIS A 199 3.37 -5.34 30.72
CA HIS A 199 2.63 -4.24 30.06
C HIS A 199 3.44 -3.42 29.03
N ARG A 200 4.78 -3.39 29.11
CA ARG A 200 5.64 -2.62 28.19
C ARG A 200 5.47 -3.03 26.72
N ASN A 201 4.87 -4.20 26.49
CA ASN A 201 4.66 -4.79 25.19
C ASN A 201 3.27 -4.50 24.59
N LEU A 202 2.37 -3.83 25.30
CA LEU A 202 1.00 -3.51 24.85
C LEU A 202 0.88 -2.02 24.46
N VAL A 203 0.56 -1.76 23.20
CA VAL A 203 0.27 -0.43 22.64
C VAL A 203 -1.19 -0.36 22.23
N GLN A 204 -1.96 0.56 22.83
CA GLN A 204 -3.40 0.69 22.56
C GLN A 204 -3.70 2.01 21.84
N ARG A 205 -4.08 1.90 20.56
CA ARG A 205 -4.59 2.99 19.71
C ARG A 205 -6.11 3.07 19.81
N LYS A 206 -6.78 4.00 19.12
CA LYS A 206 -8.26 4.07 19.18
C LYS A 206 -8.93 2.99 18.32
N LEU A 207 -8.31 2.63 17.20
CA LEU A 207 -8.78 1.63 16.25
C LEU A 207 -8.38 0.20 16.64
N TYR A 208 -7.18 0.02 17.19
CA TYR A 208 -6.61 -1.31 17.47
C TYR A 208 -5.73 -1.32 18.73
N SER A 209 -5.46 -2.53 19.24
CA SER A 209 -4.40 -2.80 20.21
C SER A 209 -3.32 -3.66 19.55
N SER A 210 -2.05 -3.37 19.81
CA SER A 210 -0.91 -4.17 19.37
C SER A 210 -0.15 -4.68 20.59
N LEU A 211 0.21 -5.96 20.57
CA LEU A 211 0.89 -6.63 21.67
C LEU A 211 2.03 -7.51 21.14
N LEU A 212 3.14 -7.58 21.88
CA LEU A 212 4.23 -8.51 21.60
C LEU A 212 4.05 -9.77 22.45
N TYR A 213 3.85 -10.92 21.82
CA TYR A 213 3.70 -12.20 22.52
C TYR A 213 4.64 -13.23 21.91
N LYS A 214 5.47 -13.88 22.74
CA LYS A 214 6.49 -14.85 22.28
C LYS A 214 7.34 -14.36 21.09
N GLY A 215 7.72 -13.08 21.08
CA GLY A 215 8.52 -12.48 20.00
C GLY A 215 7.74 -12.11 18.72
N ARG A 216 6.42 -12.38 18.65
CA ARG A 216 5.55 -12.00 17.54
C ARG A 216 4.71 -10.78 17.89
N MET A 217 4.65 -9.80 16.97
CA MET A 217 3.70 -8.69 17.07
C MET A 217 2.31 -9.18 16.63
N ILE A 218 1.32 -9.02 17.49
CA ILE A 218 -0.09 -9.34 17.26
C ILE A 218 -0.85 -8.02 17.26
N ARG A 219 -1.73 -7.81 16.27
CA ARG A 219 -2.60 -6.64 16.18
C ARG A 219 -4.05 -7.10 16.22
N ILE A 220 -4.85 -6.48 17.07
CA ILE A 220 -6.26 -6.79 17.24
C ILE A 220 -7.06 -5.50 17.05
N PHE A 221 -7.89 -5.48 16.01
CA PHE A 221 -8.86 -4.40 15.83
C PHE A 221 -9.93 -4.46 16.91
N HIS A 222 -10.28 -3.30 17.47
CA HIS A 222 -11.24 -3.24 18.56
C HIS A 222 -12.62 -3.70 18.12
N ARG A 223 -13.03 -3.40 16.88
CA ARG A 223 -14.29 -3.87 16.32
C ARG A 223 -14.37 -5.40 16.31
N ASP A 224 -13.31 -6.06 15.87
CA ASP A 224 -13.31 -7.52 15.74
C ASP A 224 -13.23 -8.19 17.12
N PHE A 225 -12.48 -7.61 18.05
CA PHE A 225 -12.51 -8.02 19.45
C PHE A 225 -13.90 -7.89 20.08
N LEU A 226 -14.62 -6.80 19.81
CA LEU A 226 -15.97 -6.58 20.34
C LEU A 226 -16.99 -7.56 19.74
N LYS A 227 -16.76 -8.04 18.51
CA LYS A 227 -17.57 -9.08 17.86
C LYS A 227 -17.26 -10.48 18.39
N ASP A 228 -15.98 -10.79 18.56
CA ASP A 228 -15.49 -12.07 19.07
C ASP A 228 -14.30 -11.86 20.01
N PRO A 229 -14.54 -11.75 21.33
CA PRO A 229 -13.47 -11.60 22.31
C PRO A 229 -12.50 -12.79 22.34
N GLY A 230 -12.92 -13.96 21.83
CA GLY A 230 -12.10 -15.15 21.71
C GLY A 230 -10.92 -14.98 20.75
N ILE A 231 -10.93 -13.96 19.89
CA ILE A 231 -9.83 -13.66 18.97
C ILE A 231 -8.50 -13.48 19.71
N LEU A 232 -8.50 -12.78 20.85
CA LEU A 232 -7.29 -12.58 21.65
C LEU A 232 -6.76 -13.90 22.21
N ALA A 233 -7.64 -14.76 22.72
CA ALA A 233 -7.24 -16.06 23.23
C ALA A 233 -6.70 -16.99 22.13
N ARG A 234 -7.23 -16.90 20.91
CA ARG A 234 -6.71 -17.65 19.75
C ARG A 234 -5.32 -17.17 19.36
N GLU A 235 -5.14 -15.86 19.24
CA GLU A 235 -3.85 -15.25 18.87
C GLU A 235 -2.75 -15.49 19.93
N LEU A 236 -3.11 -15.56 21.22
CA LEU A 236 -2.18 -15.87 22.31
C LEU A 236 -1.90 -17.37 22.49
N LYS A 237 -2.66 -18.27 21.85
CA LYS A 237 -2.41 -19.72 21.89
C LYS A 237 -1.59 -20.22 20.71
N GLY A 238 -1.57 -19.47 19.61
CA GLY A 238 -0.66 -19.68 18.48
C GLY A 238 0.81 -19.54 18.85
#